data_AF-A0A7X9EJT3-F1
#
_entry.id   AF-A0A7X9EJT3-F1
#
_cell.length_a   1.000
_cell.length_b   1.000
_cell.length_c   1.000
_cell.angle_alpha   90.00
_cell.angle_beta   90.00
_cell.angle_gamma   90.00
#
_symmetry.space_group_name_H-M   'P 1'
#
loop_
_entity.id
_entity.type
_entity.pdbx_description
1 polymer ?
#
loop_
_entity_poly.entity_id
_entity_poly.type
_entity_poly.pdbx_seq_one_letter_code
_entity_poly.pdbx_strand_id
1 'polypeptide(L)'
;MKRLFNLIAVFVLSIIPLSLMATPLLAQAEEDTMLDTSYEDYDWESYVPHDYEYDYNYDFDSSNISEEGIAALGALGILFGGVMLFIALGTSFVLYIYSSFALMTIAKKLEMENAWFAWIPILNLALLLKMGMQNPWLVLLILIPGIGAFILAVLSVIAIMKVCEKRGYDKLLGLLSLVPVANLILLGVLAWGKK
;
A
#
# COMPACT_ATOMS: atom_id res chain seq x y z
N MET A 1 -1.31 -20.89 -18.48
CA MET A 1 -0.42 -19.71 -18.70
C MET A 1 -1.19 -18.41 -18.91
N LYS A 2 -2.19 -18.34 -19.83
CA LYS A 2 -2.96 -17.09 -20.07
C LYS A 2 -3.68 -16.53 -18.82
N ARG A 3 -4.21 -17.39 -17.94
CA ARG A 3 -4.86 -16.97 -16.68
C ARG A 3 -3.88 -16.42 -15.65
N LEU A 4 -2.62 -16.86 -15.68
CA LEU A 4 -1.56 -16.39 -14.78
C LEU A 4 -1.07 -15.00 -15.21
N PHE A 5 -0.93 -14.79 -16.52
CA PHE A 5 -0.58 -13.49 -17.09
C PHE A 5 -1.63 -12.41 -16.80
N ASN A 6 -2.91 -12.75 -16.92
CA ASN A 6 -3.99 -11.81 -16.60
C ASN A 6 -4.04 -11.44 -15.11
N LEU A 7 -3.66 -12.35 -14.21
CA LEU A 7 -3.59 -12.06 -12.77
C LEU A 7 -2.41 -11.15 -12.41
N ILE A 8 -1.25 -11.34 -13.06
CA ILE A 8 -0.08 -10.46 -12.90
C ILE A 8 -0.38 -9.07 -13.46
N ALA A 9 -1.04 -8.98 -14.61
CA ALA A 9 -1.42 -7.70 -15.23
C ALA A 9 -2.37 -6.87 -14.34
N VAL A 10 -3.36 -7.51 -13.70
CA VAL A 10 -4.27 -6.84 -12.76
C VAL A 10 -3.53 -6.35 -11.49
N PHE A 11 -2.57 -7.13 -11.00
CA PHE A 11 -1.74 -6.74 -9.86
C PHE A 11 -0.88 -5.50 -10.18
N VAL A 12 -0.21 -5.48 -11.33
CA VAL A 12 0.58 -4.33 -11.78
C VAL A 12 -0.30 -3.09 -12.00
N LEU A 13 -1.50 -3.24 -12.58
CA LEU A 13 -2.42 -2.11 -12.80
C LEU A 13 -2.94 -1.49 -11.49
N SER A 14 -3.06 -2.29 -10.44
CA SER A 14 -3.57 -1.83 -9.13
C SER A 14 -2.56 -1.04 -8.29
N ILE A 15 -1.26 -1.08 -8.64
CA ILE A 15 -0.17 -0.40 -7.91
C ILE A 15 0.12 1.00 -8.51
N ILE A 16 -0.26 1.24 -9.76
CA ILE A 16 -0.06 2.50 -10.49
C ILE A 16 -0.73 3.74 -9.85
N PRO A 17 -1.93 3.68 -9.22
CA PRO A 17 -2.52 4.89 -8.63
C PRO A 17 -1.79 5.39 -7.37
N LEU A 18 -0.90 4.59 -6.77
CA LEU A 18 -0.22 4.98 -5.53
C LEU A 18 1.02 5.88 -5.75
N SER A 19 1.60 5.87 -6.94
CA SER A 19 2.76 6.72 -7.27
C SER A 19 2.39 8.16 -7.65
N LEU A 20 1.10 8.46 -7.86
CA LEU A 20 0.60 9.78 -8.23
C LEU A 20 0.28 10.68 -7.01
N MET A 21 0.42 10.17 -5.78
CA MET A 21 0.00 10.89 -4.55
C MET A 21 1.16 11.45 -3.72
N ALA A 22 2.40 11.41 -4.21
CA ALA A 22 3.57 11.86 -3.47
C ALA A 22 4.42 12.84 -4.27
N THR A 23 3.90 14.05 -4.46
CA THR A 23 4.76 15.24 -4.53
C THR A 23 4.28 16.23 -3.47
N PRO A 24 4.90 16.29 -2.28
CA PRO A 24 4.82 17.51 -1.49
C PRO A 24 5.56 18.60 -2.28
N LEU A 25 4.81 19.44 -3.00
CA LEU A 25 5.27 20.67 -3.64
C LEU A 25 5.58 21.74 -2.58
N LEU A 26 6.42 21.43 -1.59
CA LEU A 26 6.88 22.39 -0.59
C LEU A 26 8.30 22.01 -0.16
N ALA A 27 9.30 22.54 -0.87
CA ALA A 27 10.62 22.92 -0.36
C ALA A 27 11.65 23.06 -1.51
N GLN A 28 11.48 24.07 -2.35
CA GLN A 28 12.66 24.76 -2.90
C GLN A 28 12.67 26.15 -2.26
N ALA A 29 13.35 26.25 -1.13
CA ALA A 29 14.02 27.49 -0.79
C ALA A 29 15.21 27.55 -1.75
N GLU A 30 15.03 28.21 -2.90
CA GLU A 30 16.14 28.54 -3.77
C GLU A 30 16.85 29.73 -3.13
N GLU A 31 18.02 29.45 -2.57
CA GLU A 31 18.97 30.43 -2.08
C GLU A 31 19.43 31.28 -3.27
N ASP A 32 19.05 32.56 -3.29
CA ASP A 32 19.47 33.55 -4.28
C ASP A 32 21.01 33.51 -4.44
N THR A 33 21.47 32.90 -5.51
CA THR A 33 22.86 33.03 -5.96
C THR A 33 22.89 34.10 -7.03
N MET A 34 23.18 35.33 -6.62
CA MET A 34 23.47 36.43 -7.54
C MET A 34 24.72 36.10 -8.37
N LEU A 35 24.52 35.59 -9.58
CA LEU A 35 25.55 35.49 -10.59
C LEU A 35 25.55 36.78 -11.41
N ASP A 36 26.40 37.73 -11.00
CA ASP A 36 26.84 38.84 -11.83
C ASP A 36 27.66 38.29 -13.00
N THR A 37 27.03 38.18 -14.16
CA THR A 37 27.75 37.95 -15.41
C THR A 37 27.51 39.14 -16.32
N SER A 38 28.41 40.12 -16.22
CA SER A 38 28.64 41.14 -17.23
C SER A 38 28.94 40.46 -18.57
N TYR A 39 27.98 40.43 -19.48
CA TYR A 39 28.21 40.01 -20.87
C TYR A 39 28.32 41.25 -21.75
N GLU A 40 29.45 41.33 -22.43
CA GLU A 40 29.81 42.41 -23.34
C GLU A 40 28.91 42.46 -24.57
N ASP A 41 28.70 43.72 -24.98
CA ASP A 41 27.99 44.25 -26.12
C ASP A 41 28.40 43.58 -27.44
N TYR A 42 27.46 42.86 -28.08
CA TYR A 42 27.53 42.52 -29.50
C TYR A 42 26.22 42.97 -30.15
N ASP A 43 26.32 44.08 -30.85
CA ASP A 43 25.30 44.67 -31.69
C ASP A 43 25.01 43.76 -32.91
N TRP A 44 23.89 43.03 -32.84
CA TRP A 44 23.34 42.27 -33.96
C TRP A 44 21.95 42.77 -34.38
N GLU A 45 21.60 44.02 -34.04
CA GLU A 45 20.40 44.69 -34.57
C GLU A 45 20.58 44.98 -36.07
N SER A 46 20.14 44.06 -36.95
CA SER A 46 19.90 44.50 -38.32
C SER A 46 18.89 43.72 -39.15
N TYR A 47 18.55 42.46 -38.87
CA TYR A 47 17.64 41.75 -39.79
C TYR A 47 16.89 40.55 -39.20
N VAL A 48 15.99 40.81 -38.24
CA VAL A 48 14.90 39.86 -37.94
C VAL A 48 13.58 40.64 -38.01
N PRO A 49 12.65 40.28 -38.92
CA PRO A 49 11.33 40.91 -38.99
C PRO A 49 10.64 40.84 -37.63
N HIS A 50 10.35 42.02 -37.07
CA HIS A 50 9.57 42.20 -35.84
C HIS A 50 8.09 42.00 -36.15
N ASP A 51 7.70 40.76 -36.39
CA ASP A 51 6.30 40.39 -36.37
C ASP A 51 6.18 38.99 -35.77
N TYR A 52 5.33 38.89 -34.74
CA TYR A 52 4.90 37.69 -34.03
C TYR A 52 5.97 36.87 -33.28
N GLU A 53 6.63 37.49 -32.30
CA GLU A 53 7.09 36.74 -31.13
C GLU A 53 5.85 36.37 -30.31
N TYR A 54 5.32 35.16 -30.52
CA TYR A 54 4.29 34.58 -29.67
C TYR A 54 4.95 34.26 -28.34
N ASP A 55 4.94 35.24 -27.43
CA ASP A 55 5.23 35.03 -26.03
C ASP A 55 4.14 34.11 -25.47
N TYR A 56 4.39 32.80 -25.52
CA TYR A 56 3.64 31.82 -24.73
C TYR A 56 4.06 31.97 -23.26
N ASN A 57 3.82 33.15 -22.69
CA ASN A 57 3.78 33.31 -21.27
C ASN A 57 2.49 32.63 -20.80
N TYR A 58 2.61 31.37 -20.39
CA TYR A 58 1.63 30.77 -19.48
C TYR A 58 1.80 31.49 -18.15
N ASP A 59 1.29 32.72 -18.09
CA ASP A 59 1.08 33.42 -16.84
C ASP A 59 -0.02 32.63 -16.14
N PHE A 60 0.39 31.68 -15.30
CA PHE A 60 -0.52 31.02 -14.38
C PHE A 60 -0.97 32.11 -13.41
N ASP A 61 -2.08 32.75 -13.77
CA ASP A 61 -2.70 33.81 -13.00
C ASP A 61 -3.18 33.27 -11.65
N SER A 62 -2.23 33.23 -10.70
CA SER A 62 -2.44 32.85 -9.31
C SER A 62 -3.17 33.93 -8.52
N SER A 63 -3.35 35.13 -9.11
CA SER A 63 -3.90 36.29 -8.43
C SER A 63 -5.42 36.21 -8.18
N ASN A 64 -6.10 35.25 -8.83
CA ASN A 64 -7.55 35.07 -8.74
C ASN A 64 -8.00 33.93 -7.80
N ILE A 65 -7.08 33.31 -7.02
CA ILE A 65 -7.49 32.38 -5.96
C ILE A 65 -7.89 33.21 -4.74
N SER A 66 -9.19 33.49 -4.61
CA SER A 66 -9.73 34.15 -3.42
C SER A 66 -9.25 33.46 -2.14
N GLU A 67 -8.87 34.23 -1.11
CA GLU A 67 -8.50 33.69 0.21
C GLU A 67 -9.60 32.76 0.77
N GLU A 68 -10.86 33.07 0.46
CA GLU A 68 -12.02 32.23 0.75
C GLU A 68 -11.96 30.87 0.03
N GLY A 69 -11.50 30.82 -1.22
CA GLY A 69 -11.28 29.60 -1.97
C GLY A 69 -10.18 28.72 -1.36
N ILE A 70 -9.07 29.32 -0.91
CA ILE A 70 -7.99 28.60 -0.21
C ILE A 70 -8.49 28.04 1.12
N ALA A 71 -9.23 28.84 1.89
CA ALA A 71 -9.82 28.42 3.15
C ALA A 71 -10.87 27.31 2.96
N ALA A 72 -11.71 27.41 1.93
CA ALA A 72 -12.70 26.39 1.58
C ALA A 72 -12.04 25.07 1.17
N LEU A 73 -10.97 25.11 0.35
CA LEU A 73 -10.20 23.92 -0.02
C LEU A 73 -9.51 23.28 1.20
N GLY A 74 -8.96 24.09 2.11
CA GLY A 74 -8.40 23.60 3.37
C GLY A 74 -9.45 22.91 4.26
N ALA A 75 -10.63 23.52 4.41
CA ALA A 75 -11.74 22.96 5.17
C ALA A 75 -12.25 21.64 4.55
N LEU A 76 -12.40 21.59 3.23
CA LEU A 76 -12.78 20.36 2.52
C LEU A 76 -11.71 19.28 2.64
N GLY A 77 -10.42 19.64 2.58
CA GLY A 77 -9.31 18.72 2.78
C GLY A 77 -9.31 18.10 4.18
N ILE A 78 -9.56 18.89 5.22
CA ILE A 78 -9.68 18.41 6.60
C ILE A 78 -10.91 17.50 6.77
N LEU A 79 -12.07 17.91 6.24
CA LEU A 79 -13.29 17.11 6.31
C LEU A 79 -13.14 15.79 5.57
N PHE A 80 -12.63 15.82 4.34
CA PHE A 80 -12.40 14.63 3.54
C PHE A 80 -11.36 13.72 4.19
N GLY A 81 -10.21 14.26 4.60
CA GLY A 81 -9.16 13.52 5.29
C GLY A 81 -9.66 12.90 6.61
N GLY A 82 -10.45 13.65 7.38
CA GLY A 82 -11.07 13.18 8.61
C GLY A 82 -12.04 12.02 8.36
N VAL A 83 -13.01 12.20 7.45
CA VAL A 83 -13.98 11.16 7.10
C VAL A 83 -13.29 9.90 6.56
N MET A 84 -12.29 10.06 5.68
CA MET A 84 -11.51 8.94 5.15
C MET A 84 -10.74 8.21 6.25
N LEU A 85 -10.15 8.94 7.20
CA LEU A 85 -9.48 8.35 8.35
C LEU A 85 -10.44 7.54 9.23
N PHE A 86 -11.63 8.08 9.53
CA PHE A 86 -12.66 7.36 10.27
C PHE A 86 -13.11 6.08 9.55
N ILE A 87 -13.35 6.15 8.24
CA ILE A 87 -13.73 4.98 7.42
C ILE A 87 -12.60 3.95 7.41
N ALA A 88 -11.34 4.37 7.22
CA ALA A 88 -10.18 3.48 7.21
C ALA A 88 -9.97 2.78 8.56
N LEU A 89 -10.09 3.51 9.67
CA LEU A 89 -9.99 2.94 11.02
C LEU A 89 -11.14 1.99 11.31
N GLY A 90 -12.39 2.36 10.98
CA GLY A 90 -13.55 1.48 11.15
C GLY A 90 -13.43 0.19 10.33
N THR A 91 -13.05 0.31 9.06
CA THR A 91 -12.87 -0.83 8.15
C THR A 91 -11.72 -1.73 8.60
N SER A 92 -10.56 -1.16 8.94
CA SER A 92 -9.42 -1.93 9.43
C SER A 92 -9.73 -2.68 10.72
N PHE A 93 -10.48 -2.05 11.64
CA PHE A 93 -10.90 -2.69 12.88
C PHE A 93 -11.83 -3.89 12.64
N VAL A 94 -12.84 -3.75 11.76
CA VAL A 94 -13.74 -4.86 11.37
C VAL A 94 -12.96 -5.99 10.71
N LEU A 95 -12.07 -5.68 9.77
CA LEU A 95 -11.22 -6.68 9.10
C LEU A 95 -10.29 -7.41 10.06
N TYR A 96 -9.75 -6.68 11.06
CA TYR A 96 -8.92 -7.26 12.09
C TYR A 96 -9.69 -8.24 12.97
N ILE A 97 -10.87 -7.84 13.49
CA ILE A 97 -11.73 -8.75 14.28
C ILE A 97 -12.07 -9.99 13.47
N TYR A 98 -12.51 -9.82 12.22
CA TYR A 98 -12.83 -10.93 11.33
C TYR A 98 -11.64 -11.88 11.15
N SER A 99 -10.47 -11.34 10.82
CA SER A 99 -9.27 -12.14 10.54
C SER A 99 -8.76 -12.86 11.78
N SER A 100 -8.72 -12.19 12.94
CA SER A 100 -8.33 -12.78 14.22
C SER A 100 -9.29 -13.89 14.64
N PHE A 101 -10.59 -13.67 14.50
CA PHE A 101 -11.60 -14.68 14.84
C PHE A 101 -11.57 -15.90 13.90
N ALA A 102 -11.38 -15.67 12.59
CA ALA A 102 -11.19 -16.73 11.61
C ALA A 102 -9.93 -17.55 11.92
N LEU A 103 -8.79 -16.90 12.14
CA LEU A 103 -7.53 -17.55 12.47
C LEU A 103 -7.61 -18.33 13.79
N MET A 104 -8.25 -17.78 14.82
CA MET A 104 -8.50 -18.47 16.09
C MET A 104 -9.34 -19.74 15.87
N THR A 105 -10.37 -19.67 15.03
CA THR A 105 -11.24 -20.80 14.71
C THR A 105 -10.46 -21.90 13.97
N ILE A 106 -9.63 -21.52 13.00
CA ILE A 106 -8.73 -22.45 12.30
C ILE A 106 -7.78 -23.11 13.31
N ALA A 107 -7.15 -22.32 14.19
CA ALA A 107 -6.23 -22.83 15.20
C ALA A 107 -6.91 -23.81 16.17
N LYS A 108 -8.15 -23.54 16.59
CA LYS A 108 -8.94 -24.48 17.39
C LYS A 108 -9.23 -25.78 16.64
N LYS A 109 -9.58 -25.70 15.35
CA LYS A 109 -9.82 -26.87 14.49
C LYS A 109 -8.56 -27.69 14.23
N LEU A 110 -7.39 -27.08 14.35
CA LEU A 110 -6.09 -27.74 14.27
C LEU A 110 -5.52 -28.09 15.67
N GLU A 111 -6.36 -28.05 16.71
CA GLU A 111 -6.01 -28.44 18.09
C GLU A 111 -4.80 -27.69 18.67
N MET A 112 -4.66 -26.42 18.31
CA MET A 112 -3.60 -25.56 18.82
C MET A 112 -3.93 -25.07 20.24
N GLU A 113 -3.04 -25.37 21.20
CA GLU A 113 -3.16 -24.95 22.61
C GLU A 113 -3.38 -23.43 22.78
N ASN A 114 -2.65 -22.62 22.02
CA ASN A 114 -2.67 -21.15 22.13
C ASN A 114 -3.46 -20.48 21.01
N ALA A 115 -4.62 -21.03 20.64
CA ALA A 115 -5.44 -20.47 19.55
C ALA A 115 -5.78 -18.97 19.72
N TRP A 116 -5.87 -18.50 20.97
CA TRP A 116 -6.15 -17.10 21.29
C TRP A 116 -5.03 -16.13 20.87
N PHE A 117 -3.81 -16.61 20.58
CA PHE A 117 -2.71 -15.80 20.04
C PHE A 117 -3.08 -15.12 18.71
N ALA A 118 -4.12 -15.60 18.02
CA ALA A 118 -4.66 -14.97 16.82
C ALA A 118 -5.09 -13.49 17.01
N TRP A 119 -5.36 -13.08 18.25
CA TRP A 119 -5.70 -11.69 18.58
C TRP A 119 -4.46 -10.81 18.74
N ILE A 120 -3.28 -11.35 19.04
CA ILE A 120 -2.10 -10.51 19.24
C ILE A 120 -1.35 -10.38 17.91
N PRO A 121 -1.12 -9.18 17.35
CA PRO A 121 -0.57 -9.01 16.00
C PRO A 121 0.76 -9.74 15.74
N ILE A 122 1.64 -9.81 16.72
CA ILE A 122 2.92 -10.52 16.57
C ILE A 122 2.74 -12.03 16.76
N LEU A 123 1.92 -12.43 17.73
CA LEU A 123 1.71 -13.86 18.02
C LEU A 123 0.80 -14.54 17.00
N ASN A 124 -0.05 -13.79 16.28
CA ASN A 124 -0.88 -14.35 15.23
C ASN A 124 -0.03 -14.97 14.11
N LEU A 125 1.15 -14.39 13.85
CA LEU A 125 2.08 -14.84 12.83
C LEU A 125 2.87 -16.03 13.31
N ALA A 126 3.34 -15.99 14.55
CA ALA A 126 3.95 -17.13 15.23
C ALA A 126 2.99 -18.34 15.26
N LEU A 127 1.70 -18.10 15.54
CA LEU A 127 0.64 -19.11 15.51
C LEU A 127 0.42 -19.65 14.10
N LEU A 128 0.36 -18.79 13.08
CA LEU A 128 0.24 -19.20 11.68
C LEU A 128 1.41 -20.10 11.26
N LEU A 129 2.65 -19.70 11.55
CA LEU A 129 3.85 -20.50 11.30
C LEU A 129 3.79 -21.85 12.02
N LYS A 130 3.36 -21.87 13.29
CA LYS A 130 3.19 -23.12 14.06
C LYS A 130 2.16 -24.05 13.39
N MET A 131 1.02 -23.51 12.98
CA MET A 131 0.00 -24.27 12.24
C MET A 131 0.55 -24.79 10.90
N GLY A 132 1.42 -24.03 10.25
CA GLY A 132 2.19 -24.40 9.06
C GLY A 132 3.36 -25.38 9.29
N MET A 133 3.49 -25.99 10.47
CA MET A 133 4.63 -26.87 10.81
C MET A 133 6.00 -26.17 10.64
N GLN A 134 6.06 -24.87 10.90
CA GLN A 134 7.28 -24.07 10.87
C GLN A 134 7.65 -23.59 12.27
N ASN A 135 8.90 -23.16 12.46
CA ASN A 135 9.37 -22.62 13.73
C ASN A 135 8.74 -21.23 13.99
N PRO A 136 7.97 -21.03 15.08
CA PRO A 136 7.34 -19.75 15.40
C PRO A 136 8.33 -18.60 15.61
N TRP A 137 9.57 -18.91 16.02
CA TRP A 137 10.64 -17.92 16.23
C TRP A 137 11.08 -17.22 14.95
N LEU A 138 10.71 -17.75 13.77
CA LEU A 138 10.96 -17.07 12.49
C LEU A 138 10.24 -15.71 12.39
N VAL A 139 9.26 -15.43 13.26
CA VAL A 139 8.68 -14.08 13.40
C VAL A 139 9.74 -13.00 13.68
N LEU A 140 10.85 -13.36 14.34
CA LEU A 140 11.96 -12.43 14.63
C LEU A 140 12.63 -11.88 13.37
N LEU A 141 12.42 -12.49 12.21
CA LEU A 141 12.88 -11.96 10.93
C LEU A 141 12.30 -10.58 10.64
N ILE A 142 11.16 -10.20 11.23
CA ILE A 142 10.59 -8.86 11.08
C ILE A 142 11.53 -7.74 11.59
N LEU A 143 12.47 -8.07 12.48
CA LEU A 143 13.49 -7.14 12.99
C LEU A 143 14.56 -6.81 11.94
N ILE A 144 14.66 -7.59 10.87
CA ILE A 144 15.58 -7.36 9.76
C ILE A 144 14.82 -6.57 8.67
N PRO A 145 15.09 -5.27 8.49
CA PRO A 145 14.34 -4.45 7.55
C PRO A 145 14.53 -4.93 6.10
N GLY A 146 13.45 -4.85 5.31
CA GLY A 146 13.43 -5.27 3.91
C GLY A 146 13.40 -6.79 3.74
N ILE A 147 14.57 -7.44 3.78
CA ILE A 147 14.72 -8.86 3.44
C ILE A 147 14.00 -9.78 4.43
N GLY A 148 14.00 -9.45 5.72
CA GLY A 148 13.36 -10.26 6.75
C GLY A 148 11.84 -10.31 6.59
N ALA A 149 11.22 -9.16 6.32
CA ALA A 149 9.80 -9.07 6.01
C ALA A 149 9.43 -9.85 4.73
N PHE A 150 10.27 -9.79 3.69
CA PHE A 150 10.05 -10.56 2.46
C PHE A 150 10.09 -12.07 2.70
N ILE A 151 11.11 -12.56 3.41
CA ILE A 151 11.21 -13.99 3.76
C ILE A 151 10.00 -14.42 4.59
N LEU A 152 9.60 -13.59 5.57
CA LEU A 152 8.46 -13.88 6.43
C LEU A 152 7.12 -13.92 5.67
N ALA A 153 6.95 -13.07 4.65
CA ALA A 153 5.80 -13.13 3.75
C ALA A 153 5.75 -14.47 2.98
N VAL A 154 6.88 -14.91 2.41
CA VAL A 154 6.97 -16.21 1.72
C VAL A 154 6.66 -17.37 2.68
N LEU A 155 7.24 -17.35 3.89
CA LEU A 155 6.98 -18.36 4.91
C LEU A 155 5.51 -18.40 5.32
N SER A 156 4.85 -17.25 5.39
CA SER A 156 3.42 -17.14 5.72
C SER A 156 2.53 -17.76 4.64
N VAL A 157 2.85 -17.56 3.36
CA VAL A 157 2.15 -18.22 2.25
C VAL A 157 2.32 -19.74 2.35
N ILE A 158 3.54 -20.22 2.59
CA ILE A 158 3.81 -21.65 2.78
C ILE A 158 3.04 -22.20 3.99
N ALA A 159 2.95 -21.43 5.08
CA ALA A 159 2.17 -21.81 6.25
C ALA A 159 0.69 -22.00 5.90
N ILE A 160 0.09 -21.03 5.19
CA ILE A 160 -1.32 -21.10 4.76
C ILE A 160 -1.54 -22.29 3.82
N MET A 161 -0.64 -22.54 2.87
CA MET A 161 -0.71 -23.71 1.99
C MET A 161 -0.76 -25.03 2.77
N LYS A 162 0.07 -25.18 3.81
CA LYS A 162 0.05 -26.35 4.68
C LYS A 162 -1.19 -26.40 5.58
N VAL A 163 -1.71 -25.25 6.00
CA VAL A 163 -2.98 -25.16 6.73
C VAL A 163 -4.15 -25.63 5.85
N CYS A 164 -4.17 -25.25 4.57
CA CYS A 164 -5.16 -25.76 3.61
C CYS A 164 -5.11 -27.29 3.53
N GLU A 165 -3.91 -27.86 3.36
CA GLU A 165 -3.69 -29.30 3.30
C GLU A 165 -4.18 -30.01 4.57
N LYS A 166 -3.83 -29.50 5.76
CA LYS A 166 -4.29 -30.02 7.06
C LYS A 166 -5.80 -29.93 7.27
N ARG A 167 -6.45 -28.92 6.68
CA ARG A 167 -7.91 -28.74 6.71
C ARG A 167 -8.61 -29.56 5.61
N GLY A 168 -7.89 -30.38 4.84
CA GLY A 168 -8.47 -31.24 3.79
C GLY A 168 -8.76 -30.53 2.46
N TYR A 169 -8.16 -29.36 2.23
CA TYR A 169 -8.25 -28.58 1.00
C TYR A 169 -7.00 -28.76 0.13
N ASP A 170 -7.12 -28.41 -1.16
CA ASP A 170 -5.96 -28.35 -2.06
C ASP A 170 -4.95 -27.31 -1.56
N LYS A 171 -3.68 -27.73 -1.46
CA LYS A 171 -2.55 -26.90 -1.06
C LYS A 171 -2.43 -25.61 -1.89
N LEU A 172 -2.77 -25.67 -3.18
CA LEU A 172 -2.71 -24.51 -4.09
C LEU A 172 -3.69 -23.39 -3.71
N LEU A 173 -4.77 -23.69 -2.99
CA LEU A 173 -5.67 -22.66 -2.49
C LEU A 173 -4.96 -21.69 -1.54
N GLY A 174 -3.90 -22.14 -0.86
CA GLY A 174 -3.09 -21.26 -0.03
C GLY A 174 -2.41 -20.13 -0.80
N LEU A 175 -2.19 -20.28 -2.11
CA LEU A 175 -1.62 -19.23 -2.96
C LEU A 175 -2.57 -18.02 -3.13
N LEU A 176 -3.87 -18.20 -2.90
CA LEU A 176 -4.84 -17.10 -2.88
C LEU A 176 -4.54 -16.08 -1.77
N SER A 177 -3.76 -16.47 -0.76
CA SER A 177 -3.33 -15.55 0.30
C SER A 177 -2.51 -14.35 -0.21
N LEU A 178 -1.91 -14.43 -1.40
CA LEU A 178 -1.17 -13.33 -2.02
C LEU A 178 -2.08 -12.15 -2.44
N VAL A 179 -3.36 -12.39 -2.65
CA VAL A 179 -4.33 -11.35 -3.01
C VAL A 179 -5.15 -11.00 -1.76
N PRO A 180 -5.08 -9.77 -1.22
CA PRO A 180 -5.67 -9.43 0.08
C PRO A 180 -7.15 -9.82 0.21
N VAL A 181 -7.96 -9.51 -0.81
CA VAL A 181 -9.39 -9.84 -0.83
C VAL A 181 -9.63 -11.35 -0.88
N ALA A 182 -8.85 -12.08 -1.67
CA ALA A 182 -8.97 -13.53 -1.76
C ALA A 182 -8.48 -14.21 -0.47
N ASN A 183 -7.49 -13.65 0.22
CA ASN A 183 -7.03 -14.13 1.52
C ASN A 183 -8.15 -14.07 2.58
N LEU A 184 -8.94 -13.01 2.62
CA LEU A 184 -10.07 -12.88 3.54
C LEU A 184 -11.14 -13.96 3.31
N ILE A 185 -11.45 -14.24 2.03
CA ILE A 185 -12.38 -15.31 1.65
C ILE A 185 -11.79 -16.67 2.02
N LEU A 186 -10.51 -16.90 1.72
CA LEU A 186 -9.79 -18.14 2.05
C LEU A 186 -9.80 -18.40 3.57
N LEU A 187 -9.49 -17.41 4.39
CA LEU A 187 -9.55 -17.52 5.85
C LEU A 187 -10.96 -17.92 6.32
N GLY A 188 -12.01 -17.33 5.73
CA GLY A 188 -13.39 -17.71 6.03
C GLY A 188 -13.71 -19.16 5.64
N VAL A 189 -13.27 -19.59 4.46
CA VAL A 189 -13.41 -20.99 4.00
C VAL A 189 -12.66 -21.95 4.90
N LEU A 190 -11.45 -21.62 5.34
CA LEU A 190 -10.68 -22.47 6.25
C LEU A 190 -11.30 -22.52 7.65
N ALA A 191 -11.84 -21.40 8.13
CA ALA A 191 -12.44 -21.27 9.46
C ALA A 191 -13.81 -21.95 9.57
N TRP A 192 -14.70 -21.76 8.59
CA TRP A 192 -16.09 -22.22 8.66
C TRP A 192 -16.51 -23.22 7.59
N GLY A 193 -15.63 -23.50 6.62
CA GLY A 193 -15.88 -24.53 5.63
C GLY A 193 -15.99 -25.92 6.24
N LYS A 194 -16.82 -26.76 5.61
CA LYS A 194 -17.27 -28.06 6.14
C LYS A 194 -16.20 -29.16 6.11
N LYS A 195 -15.11 -28.97 5.38
CA LYS A 195 -14.01 -29.94 5.34
C LYS A 195 -13.22 -29.96 6.65
#